data_AF-A0A3S9EVY1-F1
#
_entry.id   AF-A0A3S9EVY1-F1
#
_cell.length_a   1.000
_cell.length_b   1.000
_cell.length_c   1.000
_cell.angle_alpha   90.00
_cell.angle_beta   90.00
_cell.angle_gamma   90.00
#
_symmetry.space_group_name_H-M   'P 1'
#
loop_
_entity.id
_entity.type
_entity.pdbx_description
1 polymer ?
#
loop_
_entity_poly.entity_id
_entity_poly.type
_entity_poly.pdbx_seq_one_letter_code
_entity_poly.pdbx_strand_id
1 'polypeptide(L)'
;MIAAQQPANLNDPAESFNPAARHSEVPKKARSGKHRKFSAKPSRNWLWPKTREEQRKAFRAWQFIAKQIIHKEAYSFQAISTFDQFLFWGKGEIYASNEEMAEAAGKCSARKMSREISAYRDMGIIAVEIGWRKSDGKFKRTRTIRLAVPRDFDPNISIEPAENHHVHGGRGGGGK
;
A
#
# COMPACT_ATOMS: atom_id res chain seq x y z
N MET A 1 49.01 -4.79 -16.61
CA MET A 1 48.96 -3.32 -16.59
C MET A 1 47.53 -2.91 -16.25
N ILE A 2 47.29 -2.51 -15.00
CA ILE A 2 45.96 -2.13 -14.50
C ILE A 2 45.85 -0.62 -14.70
N ALA A 3 44.91 -0.18 -15.53
CA ALA A 3 44.63 1.24 -15.72
C ALA A 3 44.05 1.80 -14.41
N ALA A 4 44.73 2.78 -13.84
CA ALA A 4 44.27 3.52 -12.67
C ALA A 4 43.02 4.31 -13.04
N GLN A 5 41.90 4.02 -12.38
CA GLN A 5 40.73 4.91 -12.39
C GLN A 5 41.09 6.19 -11.63
N GLN A 6 40.97 7.33 -12.32
CA GLN A 6 41.12 8.64 -11.70
C GLN A 6 40.04 8.83 -10.61
N PRO A 7 40.37 9.43 -9.46
CA PRO A 7 39.38 9.72 -8.43
C PRO A 7 38.39 10.77 -8.94
N ALA A 8 37.10 10.52 -8.73
CA ALA A 8 36.03 11.46 -9.05
C ALA A 8 36.32 12.83 -8.41
N ASN A 9 36.33 13.87 -9.24
CA ASN A 9 36.57 15.24 -8.85
C ASN A 9 35.38 15.73 -8.00
N LEU A 10 35.59 15.95 -6.71
CA LEU A 10 34.55 16.31 -5.71
C LEU A 10 34.07 17.78 -5.81
N ASN A 11 34.38 18.49 -6.90
CA ASN A 11 34.10 19.92 -7.07
C ASN A 11 33.28 20.25 -8.33
N ASP A 12 32.34 19.39 -8.75
CA ASP A 12 31.38 19.73 -9.81
C ASP A 12 30.14 20.42 -9.21
N PRO A 13 29.90 21.73 -9.44
CA PRO A 13 28.78 22.48 -8.85
C PRO A 13 27.46 22.32 -9.61
N ALA A 14 27.23 21.19 -10.30
CA ALA A 14 26.12 21.05 -11.25
C ALA A 14 25.38 19.70 -11.21
N GLU A 15 24.95 19.28 -10.03
CA GLU A 15 23.66 18.57 -9.93
C GLU A 15 22.77 19.31 -8.93
N SER A 16 22.34 20.52 -9.31
CA SER A 16 21.20 21.13 -8.62
C SER A 16 20.01 20.19 -8.82
N PHE A 17 19.57 19.54 -7.73
CA PHE A 17 18.35 18.74 -7.74
C PHE A 17 17.21 19.63 -8.21
N ASN A 18 16.83 19.49 -9.49
CA ASN A 18 15.76 20.25 -10.11
C ASN A 18 14.50 19.37 -10.10
N PRO A 19 13.59 19.54 -9.12
CA PRO A 19 12.39 18.71 -9.02
C PRO A 19 11.41 18.89 -10.19
N ALA A 20 11.60 19.91 -11.03
CA ALA A 20 10.82 20.16 -12.22
C ALA A 20 11.42 19.52 -13.50
N ALA A 21 12.67 19.03 -13.44
CA ALA A 21 13.31 18.38 -14.57
C ALA A 21 12.62 17.03 -14.85
N ARG A 22 11.70 17.01 -15.81
CA ARG A 22 11.07 15.78 -16.28
C ARG A 22 12.03 15.07 -17.25
N HIS A 23 12.65 13.98 -16.83
CA HIS A 23 13.22 13.03 -17.79
C HIS A 23 12.07 12.42 -18.59
N SER A 24 11.92 12.83 -19.84
CA SER A 24 10.75 12.57 -20.69
C SER A 24 10.73 11.21 -21.38
N GLU A 25 11.68 10.32 -21.09
CA GLU A 25 11.76 9.03 -21.79
C GLU A 25 11.57 7.84 -20.84
N VAL A 26 10.32 7.40 -20.72
CA VAL A 26 10.04 6.07 -20.15
C VAL A 26 10.41 5.02 -21.21
N PRO A 27 11.37 4.10 -20.94
CA PRO A 27 11.80 3.11 -21.92
C PRO A 27 10.63 2.26 -22.43
N LYS A 28 10.49 2.11 -23.76
CA LYS A 28 9.40 1.36 -24.40
C LYS A 28 9.30 -0.10 -23.91
N LYS A 29 10.40 -0.72 -23.48
CA LYS A 29 10.43 -2.08 -22.91
C LYS A 29 9.65 -2.23 -21.60
N ALA A 30 9.36 -1.13 -20.88
CA ALA A 30 8.56 -1.16 -19.65
C ALA A 30 7.04 -1.31 -19.89
N ARG A 31 6.57 -1.26 -21.14
CA ARG A 31 5.13 -1.15 -21.46
C ARG A 31 4.39 -2.47 -21.67
N SER A 32 5.07 -3.61 -21.75
CA SER A 32 4.46 -4.87 -22.18
C SER A 32 4.85 -6.03 -21.28
N GLY A 33 4.16 -6.17 -20.14
CA GLY A 33 4.17 -7.38 -19.32
C GLY A 33 2.76 -7.95 -19.23
N LYS A 34 2.63 -9.28 -19.35
CA LYS A 34 1.36 -9.99 -19.08
C LYS A 34 0.90 -9.64 -17.66
N HIS A 35 -0.32 -9.16 -17.52
CA HIS A 35 -0.85 -8.78 -16.21
C HIS A 35 -0.87 -10.01 -15.28
N ARG A 36 -0.33 -9.85 -14.07
CA ARG A 36 -0.50 -10.86 -13.02
C ARG A 36 -1.98 -10.94 -12.67
N LYS A 37 -2.50 -12.17 -12.61
CA LYS A 37 -3.85 -12.48 -12.16
C LYS A 37 -3.72 -13.31 -10.90
N PHE A 38 -4.59 -13.04 -9.93
CA PHE A 38 -4.68 -13.81 -8.69
C PHE A 38 -5.98 -14.59 -8.72
N SER A 39 -5.97 -15.81 -8.19
CA SER A 39 -7.21 -16.54 -7.93
C SER A 39 -7.92 -15.87 -6.75
N ALA A 40 -9.22 -15.64 -6.90
CA ALA A 40 -10.02 -15.06 -5.84
C ALA A 40 -10.04 -16.01 -4.64
N LYS A 41 -9.49 -15.55 -3.50
CA LYS A 41 -9.46 -16.28 -2.24
C LYS A 41 -10.74 -15.94 -1.44
N PRO A 42 -11.43 -16.93 -0.84
CA PRO A 42 -12.49 -16.64 0.11
C PRO A 42 -11.97 -15.76 1.25
N SER A 43 -12.72 -14.74 1.62
CA SER A 43 -12.34 -13.78 2.66
C SER A 43 -13.47 -13.56 3.67
N ARG A 44 -13.09 -13.03 4.84
CA ARG A 44 -14.01 -12.59 5.88
C ARG A 44 -13.76 -11.13 6.19
N ASN A 45 -14.82 -10.38 6.44
CA ASN A 45 -14.72 -8.99 6.82
C ASN A 45 -13.94 -8.86 8.13
N TRP A 46 -13.03 -7.90 8.18
CA TRP A 46 -12.28 -7.57 9.37
C TRP A 46 -13.22 -6.97 10.41
N LEU A 47 -13.12 -7.45 11.66
CA LEU A 47 -13.94 -6.92 12.74
C LEU A 47 -13.54 -5.48 13.03
N TRP A 48 -14.52 -4.58 12.94
CA TRP A 48 -14.30 -3.16 13.13
C TRP A 48 -14.81 -2.70 14.50
N PRO A 49 -13.93 -2.25 15.40
CA PRO A 49 -14.32 -1.86 16.75
C PRO A 49 -14.99 -0.47 16.79
N LYS A 50 -15.61 -0.16 17.94
CA LYS A 50 -16.42 1.05 18.11
C LYS A 50 -15.59 2.27 18.53
N THR A 51 -14.51 2.06 19.31
CA THR A 51 -13.71 3.16 19.85
C THR A 51 -12.56 3.54 18.92
N ARG A 52 -12.14 4.81 18.93
CA ARG A 52 -11.12 5.30 18.01
C ARG A 52 -9.74 4.67 18.24
N GLU A 53 -9.40 4.38 19.49
CA GLU A 53 -8.14 3.75 19.86
C GLU A 53 -8.08 2.31 19.33
N GLU A 54 -9.12 1.52 19.61
CA GLU A 54 -9.22 0.15 19.09
C GLU A 54 -9.27 0.14 17.57
N GLN A 55 -9.93 1.12 16.93
CA GLN A 55 -9.98 1.22 15.47
C GLN A 55 -8.58 1.39 14.87
N ARG A 56 -7.73 2.23 15.49
CA ARG A 56 -6.34 2.40 15.05
C ARG A 56 -5.55 1.11 15.24
N LYS A 57 -5.70 0.43 16.39
CA LYS A 57 -5.07 -0.87 16.65
C LYS A 57 -5.51 -1.92 15.63
N ALA A 58 -6.81 -2.01 15.37
CA ALA A 58 -7.41 -2.91 14.40
C ALA A 58 -6.92 -2.64 12.98
N PHE A 59 -6.83 -1.36 12.57
CA PHE A 59 -6.29 -0.99 11.27
C PHE A 59 -4.81 -1.38 11.13
N ARG A 60 -3.98 -1.12 12.15
CA ARG A 60 -2.57 -1.47 12.13
C ARG A 60 -2.34 -2.98 12.07
N ALA A 61 -3.10 -3.74 12.85
CA ALA A 61 -3.07 -5.21 12.80
C ALA A 61 -3.46 -5.73 11.41
N TRP A 62 -4.58 -5.24 10.85
CA TRP A 62 -4.97 -5.57 9.48
C TRP A 62 -3.89 -5.19 8.46
N GLN A 63 -3.34 -3.99 8.55
CA GLN A 63 -2.32 -3.50 7.61
C GLN A 63 -1.03 -4.35 7.68
N PHE A 64 -0.66 -4.83 8.87
CA PHE A 64 0.47 -5.73 9.06
C PHE A 64 0.27 -7.06 8.35
N ILE A 65 -0.89 -7.70 8.52
CA ILE A 65 -1.27 -8.94 7.84
C ILE A 65 -1.33 -8.73 6.32
N ALA A 66 -2.02 -7.68 5.87
CA ALA A 66 -2.19 -7.38 4.46
C ALA A 66 -0.85 -7.14 3.75
N LYS A 67 0.10 -6.46 4.39
CA LYS A 67 1.44 -6.25 3.85
C LYS A 67 2.22 -7.56 3.68
N GLN A 68 2.13 -8.49 4.63
CA GLN A 68 2.77 -9.80 4.50
C GLN A 68 2.20 -10.59 3.32
N ILE A 69 0.87 -10.55 3.13
CA ILE A 69 0.20 -11.21 2.00
C ILE A 69 0.65 -10.59 0.67
N ILE A 70 0.64 -9.26 0.55
CA ILE A 70 1.08 -8.55 -0.65
C ILE A 70 2.55 -8.85 -0.96
N HIS A 71 3.40 -8.88 0.07
CA HIS A 71 4.82 -9.19 -0.06
C HIS A 71 5.04 -10.60 -0.61
N LYS A 72 4.32 -11.59 -0.07
CA LYS A 72 4.40 -12.98 -0.52
C LYS A 72 4.03 -13.14 -2.00
N GLU A 73 3.05 -12.39 -2.47
CA GLU A 73 2.60 -12.36 -3.87
C GLU A 73 3.48 -11.44 -4.76
N ALA A 74 4.56 -10.89 -4.20
CA ALA A 74 5.50 -9.95 -4.81
C ALA A 74 4.82 -8.75 -5.50
N TYR A 75 3.72 -8.26 -4.93
CA TYR A 75 2.87 -7.25 -5.55
C TYR A 75 3.07 -5.84 -4.96
N SER A 76 2.46 -4.84 -5.60
CA SER A 76 2.61 -3.42 -5.25
C SER A 76 1.93 -3.09 -3.91
N PHE A 77 2.56 -2.23 -3.10
CA PHE A 77 1.99 -1.63 -1.87
C PHE A 77 1.34 -0.26 -2.10
N GLN A 78 1.23 0.19 -3.35
CA GLN A 78 0.92 1.58 -3.66
C GLN A 78 -0.53 1.97 -3.33
N ALA A 79 -1.52 1.10 -3.58
CA ALA A 79 -2.90 1.36 -3.19
C ALA A 79 -3.06 1.28 -1.66
N ILE A 80 -2.50 0.24 -1.01
CA ILE A 80 -2.67 0.02 0.44
C ILE A 80 -2.04 1.13 1.29
N SER A 81 -1.02 1.85 0.77
CA SER A 81 -0.42 2.98 1.48
C SER A 81 -1.38 4.16 1.65
N THR A 82 -2.41 4.28 0.81
CA THR A 82 -3.40 5.37 0.86
C THR A 82 -4.63 5.06 1.70
N PHE A 83 -4.80 3.81 2.14
CA PHE A 83 -6.06 3.38 2.78
C PHE A 83 -6.33 4.11 4.10
N ASP A 84 -5.30 4.38 4.89
CA ASP A 84 -5.39 5.11 6.17
C ASP A 84 -6.02 6.50 5.98
N GLN A 85 -5.64 7.18 4.89
CA GLN A 85 -6.11 8.52 4.55
C GLN A 85 -7.60 8.54 4.17
N PHE A 86 -8.08 7.51 3.47
CA PHE A 86 -9.46 7.45 2.96
C PHE A 86 -10.40 6.59 3.82
N LEU A 87 -9.93 6.07 4.94
CA LEU A 87 -10.72 5.23 5.83
C LEU A 87 -11.78 6.06 6.54
N PHE A 88 -13.04 5.73 6.31
CA PHE A 88 -14.14 6.20 7.15
C PHE A 88 -14.12 5.43 8.47
N TRP A 89 -13.34 5.97 9.42
CA TRP A 89 -13.07 5.35 10.71
C TRP A 89 -14.31 4.92 11.49
N GLY A 90 -15.45 5.60 11.35
CA GLY A 90 -16.67 5.21 12.05
C GLY A 90 -17.24 3.85 11.61
N LYS A 91 -16.91 3.38 10.39
CA LYS A 91 -17.43 2.13 9.82
C LYS A 91 -16.35 1.15 9.34
N GLY A 92 -15.10 1.59 9.22
CA GLY A 92 -14.03 0.76 8.65
C GLY A 92 -14.18 0.55 7.15
N GLU A 93 -14.77 1.53 6.47
CA GLU A 93 -15.10 1.48 5.04
C GLU A 93 -14.36 2.58 4.28
N ILE A 94 -13.99 2.31 3.03
CA ILE A 94 -13.42 3.30 2.13
C ILE A 94 -14.35 3.50 0.94
N TYR A 95 -14.71 4.77 0.69
CA TYR A 95 -15.60 5.17 -0.41
C TYR A 95 -14.87 5.96 -1.51
N ALA A 96 -13.57 6.22 -1.35
CA ALA A 96 -12.80 7.00 -2.29
C ALA A 96 -12.79 6.38 -3.69
N SER A 97 -12.88 7.26 -4.68
CA SER A 97 -12.76 6.95 -6.09
C SER A 97 -11.34 6.50 -6.44
N ASN A 98 -11.18 5.89 -7.61
CA ASN A 98 -9.86 5.47 -8.07
C ASN A 98 -8.97 6.68 -8.38
N GLU A 99 -9.58 7.79 -8.79
CA GLU A 99 -8.94 9.06 -9.10
C GLU A 99 -8.33 9.68 -7.85
N GLU A 100 -9.12 9.83 -6.78
CA GLU A 100 -8.66 10.35 -5.47
C GLU A 100 -7.53 9.49 -4.90
N MET A 101 -7.70 8.16 -4.92
CA MET A 101 -6.64 7.24 -4.47
C MET A 101 -5.40 7.33 -5.34
N ALA A 102 -5.55 7.46 -6.66
CA ALA A 102 -4.41 7.51 -7.58
C ALA A 102 -3.59 8.78 -7.42
N GLU A 103 -4.25 9.91 -7.12
CA GLU A 103 -3.60 11.17 -6.78
C GLU A 103 -2.79 11.05 -5.49
N ALA A 104 -3.42 10.56 -4.41
CA ALA A 104 -2.76 10.34 -3.11
C ALA A 104 -1.61 9.33 -3.19
N ALA A 105 -1.70 8.34 -4.08
CA ALA A 105 -0.68 7.32 -4.28
C ALA A 105 0.53 7.80 -5.12
N GLY A 106 0.74 9.11 -5.28
CA GLY A 106 1.84 9.67 -6.06
C GLY A 106 1.52 9.87 -7.54
N LYS A 107 0.29 10.32 -7.86
CA LYS A 107 -0.17 10.67 -9.22
C LYS A 107 -0.06 9.54 -10.24
N CYS A 108 -0.45 8.32 -9.83
CA CYS A 108 -0.59 7.21 -10.76
C CYS A 108 -1.89 7.31 -11.57
N SER A 109 -2.15 6.36 -12.48
CA SER A 109 -3.42 6.33 -13.21
C SER A 109 -4.53 5.66 -12.39
N ALA A 110 -5.77 6.17 -12.50
CA ALA A 110 -6.95 5.51 -11.92
C ALA A 110 -7.11 4.06 -12.39
N ARG A 111 -6.66 3.74 -13.61
CA ARG A 111 -6.63 2.36 -14.13
C ARG A 111 -5.67 1.47 -13.35
N LYS A 112 -4.50 1.98 -12.93
CA LYS A 112 -3.58 1.23 -12.06
C LYS A 112 -4.23 0.97 -10.70
N MET A 113 -4.86 1.99 -10.12
CA MET A 113 -5.56 1.85 -8.83
C MET A 113 -6.68 0.81 -8.88
N SER A 114 -7.50 0.83 -9.93
CA SER A 114 -8.53 -0.18 -10.17
C SER A 114 -7.97 -1.61 -10.24
N ARG A 115 -6.80 -1.78 -10.87
CA ARG A 115 -6.11 -3.09 -10.94
C ARG A 115 -5.57 -3.53 -9.58
N GLU A 116 -4.95 -2.63 -8.82
CA GLU A 116 -4.42 -2.96 -7.49
C GLU A 116 -5.55 -3.34 -6.53
N ILE A 117 -6.67 -2.60 -6.54
CA ILE A 117 -7.85 -2.92 -5.73
C ILE A 117 -8.45 -4.29 -6.14
N SER A 118 -8.51 -4.58 -7.44
CA SER A 118 -8.97 -5.90 -7.90
C SER A 118 -8.04 -7.02 -7.42
N ALA A 119 -6.72 -6.82 -7.51
CA ALA A 119 -5.74 -7.77 -7.01
C ALA A 119 -5.85 -7.99 -5.49
N TYR A 120 -6.03 -6.93 -4.71
CA TYR A 120 -6.21 -7.01 -3.27
C TYR A 120 -7.50 -7.73 -2.86
N ARG A 121 -8.59 -7.49 -3.62
CA ARG A 121 -9.83 -8.27 -3.47
C ARG A 121 -9.57 -9.74 -3.72
N ASP A 122 -8.89 -10.07 -4.83
CA ASP A 122 -8.62 -11.45 -5.20
C ASP A 122 -7.66 -12.12 -4.19
N MET A 123 -6.73 -11.37 -3.59
CA MET A 123 -5.90 -11.83 -2.47
C MET A 123 -6.68 -12.02 -1.16
N GLY A 124 -7.93 -11.57 -1.06
CA GLY A 124 -8.77 -11.70 0.12
C GLY A 124 -8.51 -10.67 1.23
N ILE A 125 -7.66 -9.65 1.00
CA ILE A 125 -7.33 -8.63 2.01
C ILE A 125 -8.32 -7.47 2.06
N ILE A 126 -9.20 -7.38 1.08
CA ILE A 126 -10.36 -6.48 1.09
C ILE A 126 -11.58 -7.18 0.50
N ALA A 127 -12.75 -6.74 0.95
CA ALA A 127 -14.01 -7.02 0.29
C ALA A 127 -14.47 -5.75 -0.47
N VAL A 128 -14.99 -5.96 -1.68
CA VAL A 128 -15.43 -4.86 -2.55
C VAL A 128 -16.89 -5.07 -2.88
N GLU A 129 -17.72 -4.14 -2.41
CA GLU A 129 -19.15 -4.09 -2.71
C GLU A 129 -19.43 -2.96 -3.68
N ILE A 130 -20.29 -3.24 -4.65
CA ILE A 130 -20.71 -2.26 -5.65
C ILE A 130 -22.14 -1.86 -5.34
N GLY A 131 -22.33 -0.58 -5.09
CA GLY A 131 -23.63 0.03 -4.87
C GLY A 131 -23.95 1.08 -5.93
N TRP A 132 -25.08 1.73 -5.71
CA TRP A 132 -25.52 2.89 -6.47
C TRP A 132 -25.88 3.99 -5.47
N ARG A 133 -25.39 5.21 -5.70
CA ARG A 133 -25.86 6.40 -4.98
C ARG A 133 -26.52 7.37 -5.96
N LYS A 134 -27.61 8.00 -5.54
CA LYS A 134 -28.20 9.11 -6.28
C LYS A 134 -27.41 10.39 -5.97
N SER A 135 -26.94 11.08 -6.99
CA SER A 135 -26.22 12.35 -6.89
C SER A 135 -26.64 13.19 -8.08
N ASP A 136 -27.19 14.38 -7.84
CA ASP A 136 -27.64 15.31 -8.88
C ASP A 136 -28.67 14.67 -9.83
N GLY A 137 -29.62 13.92 -9.26
CA GLY A 137 -30.66 13.22 -10.03
C GLY A 137 -30.19 11.98 -10.80
N LYS A 138 -28.88 11.74 -10.92
CA LYS A 138 -28.29 10.59 -11.61
C LYS A 138 -27.82 9.52 -10.63
N PHE A 139 -27.99 8.25 -11.01
CA PHE A 139 -27.38 7.14 -10.27
C PHE A 139 -25.90 7.03 -10.64
N LYS A 140 -25.03 7.26 -9.67
CA LYS A 140 -23.59 7.05 -9.79
C LYS A 140 -23.25 5.72 -9.13
N ARG A 141 -22.57 4.85 -9.87
CA ARG A 141 -22.05 3.58 -9.35
C ARG A 141 -21.01 3.90 -8.28
N THR A 142 -21.21 3.36 -7.09
CA THR A 142 -20.29 3.54 -5.95
C THR A 142 -19.64 2.22 -5.61
N ARG A 143 -18.45 2.31 -5.04
CA ARG A 143 -17.74 1.17 -4.46
C ARG A 143 -17.56 1.41 -2.98
N THR A 144 -17.87 0.41 -2.19
CA THR A 144 -17.50 0.34 -0.78
C THR A 144 -16.40 -0.71 -0.66
N ILE A 145 -15.25 -0.30 -0.15
CA ILE A 145 -14.16 -1.22 0.21
C ILE A 145 -14.24 -1.45 1.72
N ARG A 146 -14.31 -2.71 2.12
CA ARG A 146 -14.21 -3.15 3.51
C ARG A 146 -12.87 -3.86 3.71
N LEU A 147 -12.26 -3.62 4.85
CA LEU A 147 -11.08 -4.38 5.26
C LEU A 147 -11.49 -5.84 5.43
N ALA A 148 -10.68 -6.76 4.94
CA ALA A 148 -10.93 -8.19 5.03
C ALA A 148 -9.63 -8.95 5.25
N VAL A 149 -9.76 -10.22 5.56
CA VAL A 149 -8.64 -11.16 5.55
C VAL A 149 -9.05 -12.47 4.88
N PRO A 150 -8.11 -13.21 4.28
CA PRO A 150 -8.38 -14.55 3.77
C PRO A 150 -8.99 -15.43 4.85
N ARG A 151 -9.92 -16.30 4.46
CA ARG A 151 -10.49 -17.29 5.38
C ARG A 151 -9.42 -18.26 5.88
N ASP A 152 -8.54 -18.66 4.98
CA ASP A 152 -7.47 -19.60 5.24
C ASP A 152 -6.13 -18.85 5.12
N PHE A 153 -5.36 -18.83 6.21
CA PHE A 153 -4.06 -18.19 6.25
C PHE A 153 -2.96 -19.17 5.86
N ASP A 154 -1.95 -18.64 5.17
CA ASP A 154 -0.68 -19.33 5.13
C ASP A 154 -0.06 -19.32 6.54
N PRO A 155 0.45 -20.46 7.04
CA PRO A 155 1.00 -20.55 8.40
C PRO A 155 2.20 -19.63 8.64
N ASN A 156 2.86 -19.12 7.59
CA ASN A 156 3.97 -18.17 7.70
C ASN A 156 3.51 -16.70 7.87
N ILE A 157 2.21 -16.41 7.83
CA ILE A 157 1.70 -15.06 8.07
C ILE A 157 1.53 -14.86 9.58
N SER A 158 2.27 -13.90 10.13
CA SER A 158 2.07 -13.50 11.53
C SER A 158 0.82 -12.63 11.67
N ILE A 159 0.07 -12.83 12.75
CA ILE A 159 -1.16 -12.09 13.07
C ILE A 159 -0.85 -10.89 13.98
N GLU A 160 0.29 -10.91 14.68
CA GLU A 160 0.74 -9.82 15.54
C GLU A 160 2.06 -9.22 15.04
N PRO A 161 2.17 -7.88 14.99
CA PRO A 161 3.47 -7.25 14.82
C PRO A 161 4.34 -7.62 16.02
N ALA A 162 5.56 -8.09 15.76
CA ALA A 162 6.51 -8.38 16.84
C ALA A 162 6.59 -7.15 17.76
N GLU A 163 6.32 -7.35 19.05
CA GLU A 163 6.52 -6.30 20.03
C GLU A 163 8.00 -5.93 20.00
N ASN A 164 8.32 -4.80 19.36
CA ASN A 164 9.66 -4.27 19.39
C ASN A 164 9.94 -3.84 20.83
N HIS A 165 10.50 -4.74 21.64
CA HIS A 165 11.27 -4.37 22.80
C HIS A 165 12.36 -3.41 22.30
N HIS A 166 12.12 -2.11 22.42
CA HIS A 166 13.18 -1.11 22.34
C HIS A 166 14.10 -1.38 23.52
N VAL A 167 15.08 -2.27 23.31
CA VAL A 167 16.23 -2.35 24.19
C VAL A 167 16.96 -1.03 23.97
N HIS A 168 16.71 -0.06 24.85
CA HIS A 168 17.61 1.08 25.00
C HIS A 168 18.98 0.49 25.32
N GLY A 169 19.86 0.47 24.31
CA GLY A 169 21.27 0.19 24.49
C GLY A 169 21.84 1.27 25.39
N GLY A 170 21.73 1.07 26.70
CA GLY A 170 22.42 1.84 27.70
C GLY A 170 23.90 1.72 27.41
N ARG A 171 24.49 2.82 26.95
CA ARG A 171 25.92 2.98 26.80
C ARG A 171 26.51 2.93 28.22
N GLY A 172 26.84 1.72 28.67
CA GLY A 172 27.52 1.50 29.94
C GLY A 172 28.85 2.21 29.90
N GLY A 173 29.02 3.17 30.80
CA GLY A 173 30.29 3.85 31.03
C GLY A 173 31.34 2.83 31.48
N GLY A 174 32.40 2.68 30.66
CA GLY A 174 33.63 2.04 31.07
C GLY A 174 34.58 3.11 31.57
N GLY A 175 34.49 3.43 32.86
CA GLY A 175 35.58 4.09 33.56
C GLY A 175 36.63 3.05 33.94
N LYS A 176 37.87 3.27 33.52
CA LYS A 176 39.09 2.96 34.25
C LYS A 176 40.15 3.99 33.86
#